data_AF-A0A538RCG2-F1
#
_entry.id   AF-A0A538RCG2-F1
#
_cell.length_a   1.000
_cell.length_b   1.000
_cell.length_c   1.000
_cell.angle_alpha   90.00
_cell.angle_beta   90.00
_cell.angle_gamma   90.00
#
_symmetry.space_group_name_H-M   'P 1'
#
loop_
_entity.id
_entity.type
_entity.pdbx_description
1 polymer ?
#
loop_
_entity_poly.entity_id
_entity_poly.type
_entity_poly.pdbx_seq_one_letter_code
_entity_poly.pdbx_strand_id
1 'polypeptide(L)' 'MNPTSYRVVRHDGSGEIWVLRVEADTLTGAFGPVPTREMPPEPGDLLYEDHPDDLEWILRAWEHFEVLASR' A
#
# COMPACT_ATOMS: atom_id res chain seq x y z
N MET A 1 -11.71 -16.89 -8.25
CA MET A 1 -11.13 -15.90 -7.33
C MET A 1 -9.78 -15.53 -7.88
N ASN A 2 -9.55 -14.24 -8.17
CA ASN A 2 -8.21 -13.76 -8.46
C ASN A 2 -7.39 -13.84 -7.17
N PRO A 3 -6.10 -14.20 -7.23
CA PRO A 3 -5.26 -14.18 -6.03
C PRO A 3 -5.16 -12.74 -5.53
N THR A 4 -5.61 -12.51 -4.30
CA THR A 4 -5.40 -11.25 -3.58
C THR A 4 -4.10 -11.36 -2.80
N SER A 5 -3.26 -10.34 -2.90
CA SER A 5 -2.01 -10.21 -2.15
C SER A 5 -1.88 -8.79 -1.65
N TYR A 6 -1.11 -8.61 -0.59
CA TYR A 6 -0.94 -7.30 0.02
C TYR A 6 0.54 -6.93 0.03
N ARG A 7 0.83 -5.64 -0.21
CA ARG A 7 2.19 -5.11 -0.15
C ARG A 7 2.22 -3.94 0.79
N VAL A 8 3.15 -3.97 1.74
CA VAL A 8 3.44 -2.83 2.60
C VAL A 8 4.59 -2.06 1.98
N VAL A 9 4.42 -0.78 1.73
CA VAL A 9 5.43 0.09 1.14
C VAL A 9 5.66 1.33 1.99
N ARG A 10 6.86 1.89 1.94
CA ARG A 10 7.20 3.16 2.59
C ARG A 10 7.74 4.15 1.57
N HIS A 11 7.22 5.37 1.60
CA HIS A 11 7.74 6.45 0.76
C HIS A 11 9.04 7.01 1.37
N ASP A 12 10.14 7.03 0.62
CA ASP A 12 11.46 7.46 1.08
C ASP A 12 11.49 8.94 1.50
N GLY A 13 10.75 9.81 0.78
CA GLY A 13 10.75 11.25 1.03
C GLY A 13 9.94 11.69 2.26
N SER A 14 8.76 11.11 2.46
CA SER A 14 7.83 11.49 3.55
C SER A 14 7.86 10.52 4.73
N GLY A 15 8.37 9.30 4.53
CA GLY A 15 8.30 8.20 5.48
C GLY A 15 6.93 7.52 5.57
N GLU A 16 5.92 8.00 4.84
CA GLU A 16 4.55 7.47 4.92
C GLU A 16 4.51 5.99 4.54
N ILE A 17 3.81 5.21 5.36
CA ILE A 17 3.61 3.77 5.12
C ILE A 17 2.24 3.58 4.50
N TRP A 18 2.19 2.76 3.46
CA TRP A 18 0.97 2.40 2.76
C TRP A 18 0.84 0.89 2.67
N VAL A 19 -0.39 0.39 2.79
CA VAL A 19 -0.71 -1.01 2.51
C VAL A 19 -1.52 -1.06 1.23
N LEU A 20 -1.07 -1.85 0.28
CA LEU A 20 -1.60 -1.93 -1.07
C LEU A 20 -2.27 -3.28 -1.28
N ARG A 21 -3.52 -3.28 -1.75
CA ARG A 21 -4.21 -4.48 -2.21
C ARG A 21 -3.91 -4.71 -3.68
N VAL A 22 -3.37 -5.88 -3.99
CA VAL A 22 -3.06 -6.32 -5.35
C VAL A 22 -3.90 -7.53 -5.68
N GLU A 23 -4.71 -7.45 -6.73
CA GLU A 23 -5.52 -8.56 -7.23
C GLU A 23 -5.11 -8.89 -8.66
N ALA A 24 -4.67 -10.13 -8.90
CA ALA A 24 -4.17 -10.55 -10.22
C ALA A 24 -3.19 -9.53 -10.85
N ASP A 25 -2.16 -9.14 -10.07
CA ASP A 25 -1.12 -8.18 -10.45
C ASP A 25 -1.60 -6.74 -10.72
N THR A 26 -2.85 -6.42 -10.40
CA THR A 26 -3.41 -5.07 -10.50
C THR A 26 -3.54 -4.47 -9.11
N LEU A 27 -3.07 -3.22 -8.93
CA LEU A 27 -3.32 -2.46 -7.72
C LEU A 27 -4.80 -2.06 -7.66
N THR A 28 -5.55 -2.56 -6.67
CA THR A 28 -7.00 -2.36 -6.57
C THR A 28 -7.44 -1.64 -5.29
N GLY A 29 -6.49 -1.19 -4.47
CA GLY A 29 -6.80 -0.44 -3.27
C GLY A 29 -5.56 -0.07 -2.47
N ALA A 30 -5.69 1.01 -1.70
CA ALA A 30 -4.65 1.46 -0.78
C ALA A 30 -5.28 1.74 0.59
N PHE A 31 -4.47 1.56 1.63
CA PHE A 31 -4.76 1.92 3.00
C PHE A 31 -3.58 2.73 3.54
N GLY A 32 -3.84 3.96 3.98
CA GLY A 32 -2.82 4.89 4.44
C GLY A 32 -3.20 6.35 4.11
N PRO A 33 -2.28 7.31 4.33
CA PRO A 33 -0.93 7.10 4.87
C PRO A 33 -0.98 6.73 6.37
N VAL A 34 -0.26 5.68 6.75
CA VAL A 34 -0.06 5.30 8.15
C VAL A 34 1.17 6.05 8.68
N PRO A 35 1.08 6.74 9.83
CA PRO A 35 2.20 7.45 10.41
C PRO A 35 3.35 6.49 10.76
N THR A 36 4.59 6.92 10.43
CA THR A 36 5.87 6.17 10.50
C THR A 36 6.18 5.38 11.78
N ARG A 37 5.48 5.63 12.90
CA ARG A 37 5.75 5.00 14.19
C ARG A 37 4.99 3.68 14.41
N GLU A 38 4.05 3.35 13.55
CA GLU A 38 3.18 2.19 13.74
C GLU A 38 3.28 1.26 12.54
N MET A 39 3.56 -0.02 12.78
CA MET A 39 3.36 -1.04 11.76
C MET A 39 1.86 -1.12 11.48
N PRO A 40 1.45 -1.17 10.20
CA PRO A 40 0.04 -1.32 9.88
C PRO A 40 -0.52 -2.65 10.44
N PRO A 41 -1.82 -2.70 10.75
CA PRO A 41 -2.51 -3.94 11.13
C PRO A 41 -2.36 -5.04 10.07
N GLU A 42 -2.78 -6.27 10.41
CA GLU A 42 -2.78 -7.39 9.46
C GLU A 42 -3.48 -6.98 8.14
N PRO A 43 -2.80 -7.09 6.98
CA PRO A 43 -3.30 -6.54 5.73
C PRO A 43 -4.65 -7.07 5.26
N GLY A 44 -5.03 -8.27 5.69
CA GLY A 44 -6.30 -8.92 5.33
C GLY A 44 -7.53 -8.29 5.98
N ASP A 45 -7.36 -7.61 7.11
CA ASP A 45 -8.45 -6.99 7.89
C ASP A 45 -8.60 -5.48 7.64
N LEU A 46 -7.76 -4.92 6.75
CA LEU A 46 -7.79 -3.51 6.42
C LEU A 46 -8.95 -3.14 5.49
N LEU A 47 -9.54 -1.98 5.74
CA LEU A 47 -10.54 -1.37 4.86
C LEU A 47 -9.82 -0.60 3.76
N TYR A 48 -9.58 -1.27 2.63
CA TYR A 48 -9.02 -0.63 1.45
C TYR A 48 -10.07 0.29 0.82
N GLU A 49 -9.70 1.54 0.63
CA GLU A 49 -10.53 2.52 -0.03
C GLU A 49 -10.19 2.58 -1.53
N ASP A 50 -11.22 2.82 -2.34
CA ASP A 50 -11.07 3.07 -3.78
C ASP A 50 -10.84 4.57 -3.97
N HIS A 51 -9.60 5.01 -3.73
CA HIS A 51 -9.16 6.38 -3.94
C HIS A 51 -8.29 6.44 -5.20
N PRO A 52 -8.89 6.67 -6.39
CA PRO A 52 -8.15 6.64 -7.65
C PRO A 52 -7.01 7.67 -7.69
N ASP A 53 -7.17 8.82 -7.04
CA ASP A 53 -6.13 9.84 -6.92
C ASP A 53 -4.91 9.35 -6.12
N ASP A 54 -5.13 8.69 -4.98
CA ASP A 54 -4.05 8.12 -4.16
C ASP A 54 -3.35 6.97 -4.89
N LEU A 55 -4.12 6.11 -5.55
CA LEU A 55 -3.57 5.03 -6.38
C LEU A 55 -2.74 5.57 -7.53
N GLU A 56 -3.22 6.59 -8.22
CA GLU A 56 -2.47 7.24 -9.31
C GLU A 56 -1.19 7.89 -8.77
N TRP A 57 -1.25 8.58 -7.64
CA TRP A 57 -0.08 9.17 -7.00
C TRP A 57 0.95 8.10 -6.59
N ILE A 58 0.53 7.01 -5.94
CA ILE A 58 1.39 5.89 -5.55
C ILE A 58 2.08 5.27 -6.78
N LEU A 59 1.34 5.07 -7.88
CA LEU A 59 1.89 4.52 -9.12
C LEU A 59 2.90 5.49 -9.76
N ARG A 60 2.63 6.79 -9.77
CA ARG A 60 3.56 7.81 -10.29
C ARG A 60 4.82 7.95 -9.43
N ALA A 61 4.69 7.79 -8.11
CA ALA A 61 5.79 7.92 -7.16
C ALA A 61 6.46 6.56 -6.83
N TRP A 62 6.13 5.48 -7.55
CA TRP A 62 6.54 4.11 -7.20
C TRP A 62 8.05 3.94 -7.01
N GLU A 63 8.87 4.66 -7.79
CA GLU A 63 10.33 4.64 -7.67
C GLU A 63 10.86 5.20 -6.33
N HIS A 64 10.04 5.97 -5.61
CA HIS A 64 10.33 6.50 -4.29
C HIS A 64 9.76 5.61 -3.16
N PHE A 65 9.16 4.47 -3.49
CA PHE A 65 8.67 3.53 -2.51
C PHE A 65 9.62 2.34 -2.33
N GLU A 66 9.91 2.01 -1.08
CA GLU A 66 10.54 0.75 -0.71
C GLU A 66 9.48 -0.26 -0.26
N VAL A 67 9.58 -1.51 -0.69
CA VAL A 67 8.71 -2.58 -0.20
C VAL A 67 9.23 -3.05 1.15
N LEU A 68 8.41 -2.90 2.20
CA LEU A 68 8.69 -3.45 3.51
C LEU A 68 8.36 -4.95 3.47
N ALA A 69 9.36 -5.81 3.68
CA ALA A 69 9.16 -7.25 3.66
C ALA A 69 8.08 -7.66 4.68
N SER A 70 7.02 -8.30 4.20
CA SER A 70 6.03 -8.97 5.04
C SER A 70 6.74 -10.13 5.76
N ARG A 71 6.91 -10.02 7.08
CA ARG A 71 7.49 -11.07 7.91
C ARG A 71 6.48 -12.16 8.20
#